data_AF-A0A968CVA0-F1
#
_entry.id   AF-A0A968CVA0-F1
#
_cell.length_a   1.000
_cell.length_b   1.000
_cell.length_c   1.000
_cell.angle_alpha   90.00
_cell.angle_beta   90.00
_cell.angle_gamma   90.00
#
_symmetry.space_group_name_H-M   'P 1'
#
loop_
_entity.id
_entity.type
_entity.pdbx_description
1 polymer ?
#
loop_
_entity_poly.entity_id
_entity_poly.type
_entity_poly.pdbx_seq_one_letter_code
_entity_poly.pdbx_strand_id
1 'polypeptide(L)'
;MARREAPKRPAATLVAALLLSAGVSAQSREPTLEELEIESLIDQASKAFERRDLSIEEISADFRYRCLRAIGDTAYCDCLVDKRPYTLRFEQYIGISSRTRSELAYETLGAHGRDIVEKVYDVRDECVGN
;
A
#
# COMPACT_ATOMS: atom_id res chain seq x y z
N MET A 1 53.49 -23.24 4.42
CA MET A 1 53.69 -22.46 3.18
C MET A 1 52.66 -21.34 3.16
N ALA A 2 53.13 -20.10 3.30
CA ALA A 2 52.31 -18.91 3.44
C ALA A 2 52.22 -18.17 2.10
N ARG A 3 51.03 -17.70 1.74
CA ARG A 3 50.85 -16.52 0.87
C ARG A 3 49.70 -15.71 1.40
N ARG A 4 50.04 -14.62 2.11
CA ARG A 4 49.13 -13.52 2.44
C ARG A 4 49.24 -12.53 1.29
N GLU A 5 48.14 -12.28 0.59
CA GLU A 5 48.05 -11.22 -0.40
C GLU A 5 47.55 -9.94 0.27
N ALA A 6 48.33 -8.87 0.12
CA ALA A 6 48.06 -7.55 0.68
C ALA A 6 47.12 -6.76 -0.25
N PRO A 7 46.08 -6.08 0.28
CA PRO A 7 45.33 -5.12 -0.52
C PRO A 7 46.13 -3.83 -0.69
N LYS A 8 46.52 -3.53 -1.94
CA LYS A 8 47.10 -2.25 -2.36
C LYS A 8 46.03 -1.17 -2.26
N ARG A 9 46.20 -0.23 -1.33
CA ARG A 9 45.41 1.01 -1.25
C ARG A 9 45.95 2.03 -2.27
N PRO A 10 45.16 2.46 -3.26
CA PRO A 10 45.50 3.67 -3.99
C PRO A 10 45.14 4.90 -3.15
N ALA A 11 46.20 5.60 -2.76
CA ALA A 11 46.35 7.05 -2.82
C ALA A 11 45.09 7.89 -2.54
N ALA A 12 45.06 8.37 -1.29
CA ALA A 12 44.54 9.68 -0.92
C ALA A 12 44.77 10.70 -2.05
N THR A 13 43.70 11.13 -2.71
CA THR A 13 43.71 12.35 -3.52
C THR A 13 42.90 13.39 -2.77
N LEU A 14 43.65 14.22 -2.04
CA LEU A 14 43.26 15.51 -1.49
C LEU A 14 42.74 16.39 -2.64
N VAL A 15 41.42 16.51 -2.79
CA VAL A 15 40.77 17.63 -3.48
C VAL A 15 39.70 18.18 -2.54
N ALA A 16 40.15 18.57 -1.35
CA ALA A 16 39.42 19.48 -0.47
C ALA A 16 40.08 20.85 -0.64
N ALA A 17 39.37 21.78 -1.29
CA ALA A 17 39.54 23.24 -1.27
C ALA A 17 39.39 23.83 -2.68
N LEU A 18 38.14 24.06 -3.14
CA LEU A 18 37.83 25.11 -4.14
C LEU A 18 36.31 25.35 -4.37
N LEU A 19 35.42 24.91 -3.46
CA LEU A 19 33.97 25.15 -3.57
C LEU A 19 33.43 25.96 -2.37
N LEU A 20 34.21 26.93 -1.87
CA LEU A 20 33.87 27.74 -0.67
C LEU A 20 33.60 29.22 -0.97
N SER A 21 33.41 29.65 -2.22
CA SER A 21 33.17 31.06 -2.56
C SER A 21 32.02 31.34 -3.52
N ALA A 22 31.21 30.35 -3.88
CA ALA A 22 29.88 30.62 -4.44
C ALA A 22 28.91 30.87 -3.27
N GLY A 23 29.06 32.03 -2.63
CA GLY A 23 28.01 32.61 -1.82
C GLY A 23 26.83 32.93 -2.73
N VAL A 24 26.04 31.91 -3.06
CA VAL A 24 24.68 32.09 -3.55
C VAL A 24 23.96 32.82 -2.43
N SER A 25 23.84 34.13 -2.57
CA SER A 25 22.83 34.88 -1.85
C SER A 25 21.49 34.31 -2.29
N ALA A 26 21.00 33.30 -1.56
CA ALA A 26 19.61 32.93 -1.57
C ALA A 26 18.87 34.17 -1.06
N GLN A 27 18.48 35.03 -1.99
CA GLN A 27 17.62 36.16 -1.72
C GLN A 27 16.29 35.53 -1.34
N SER A 28 16.08 35.34 -0.04
CA SER A 28 14.85 34.85 0.55
C SER A 28 13.77 35.85 0.20
N ARG A 29 13.12 35.62 -0.95
CA ARG A 29 11.89 36.30 -1.32
C ARG A 29 10.90 35.94 -0.23
N GLU A 30 10.42 36.93 0.51
CA GLU A 30 9.33 36.69 1.44
C GLU A 30 8.15 36.14 0.64
N PRO A 31 7.62 34.97 1.02
CA PRO A 31 6.52 34.38 0.29
C PRO A 31 5.34 35.33 0.33
N THR A 32 4.64 35.47 -0.79
CA THR A 32 3.40 36.25 -0.80
C THR A 32 2.34 35.55 0.06
N LEU A 33 1.32 36.29 0.48
CA LEU A 33 0.20 35.71 1.23
C LEU A 33 -0.45 34.55 0.44
N GLU A 34 -0.52 34.68 -0.88
CA GLU A 34 -1.05 33.67 -1.80
C GLU A 34 -0.16 32.42 -1.86
N GLU A 35 1.18 32.57 -1.84
CA GLU A 35 2.11 31.44 -1.79
C GLU A 35 1.98 30.66 -0.47
N LEU A 36 1.83 31.35 0.67
CA LEU A 36 1.57 30.74 1.97
C LEU A 36 0.22 29.99 2.03
N GLU A 37 -0.81 30.53 1.39
CA GLU A 37 -2.13 29.87 1.29
C GLU A 37 -2.05 28.58 0.47
N ILE A 38 -1.35 28.61 -0.67
CA ILE A 38 -1.15 27.41 -1.52
C ILE A 38 -0.34 26.35 -0.77
N GLU A 39 0.73 26.72 -0.08
CA GLU A 39 1.54 25.78 0.70
C GLU A 39 0.73 25.14 1.84
N SER A 40 -0.10 25.93 2.52
CA SER A 40 -1.04 25.44 3.54
C SER A 40 -2.06 24.46 2.97
N LEU A 41 -2.59 24.71 1.77
CA LEU A 41 -3.52 23.79 1.09
C LEU A 41 -2.84 22.48 0.70
N ILE A 42 -1.60 22.54 0.20
CA ILE A 42 -0.82 21.35 -0.14
C ILE A 42 -0.50 20.53 1.11
N ASP A 43 -0.08 21.16 2.20
CA ASP A 43 0.20 20.49 3.48
C ASP A 43 -1.06 19.81 4.05
N GLN A 44 -2.22 20.50 4.00
CA GLN A 44 -3.50 19.92 4.43
C GLN A 44 -3.93 18.73 3.58
N ALA A 45 -3.75 18.81 2.25
CA ALA A 45 -4.04 17.71 1.34
C ALA A 45 -3.13 16.51 1.62
N SER A 46 -1.81 16.72 1.74
CA SER A 46 -0.83 15.67 2.07
C SER A 46 -1.18 14.97 3.39
N LYS A 47 -1.48 15.74 4.45
CA LYS A 47 -1.94 15.19 5.74
C LYS A 47 -3.26 14.44 5.64
N ALA A 48 -4.14 14.78 4.69
CA ALA A 48 -5.37 14.04 4.46
C ALA A 48 -5.10 12.71 3.75
N PHE A 49 -4.14 12.66 2.82
CA PHE A 49 -3.72 11.43 2.16
C PHE A 49 -2.99 10.48 3.11
N GLU A 50 -2.02 10.97 3.89
CA GLU A 50 -1.30 10.15 4.89
C GLU A 50 -2.27 9.50 5.89
N ARG A 51 -3.27 10.25 6.37
CA ARG A 51 -4.32 9.71 7.26
C ARG A 51 -5.17 8.64 6.60
N ARG A 52 -5.40 8.72 5.28
CA ARG A 52 -6.13 7.70 4.53
C ARG A 52 -5.28 6.46 4.31
N ASP A 53 -4.01 6.61 3.99
CA ASP A 53 -3.09 5.48 3.77
C ASP A 53 -2.94 4.65 5.05
N LEU A 54 -2.75 5.30 6.20
CA LEU A 54 -2.72 4.63 7.50
C LEU A 54 -4.02 3.85 7.77
N SER A 55 -5.18 4.45 7.45
CA SER A 55 -6.47 3.76 7.64
C SER A 55 -6.61 2.54 6.72
N ILE A 56 -6.07 2.59 5.50
CA ILE A 56 -6.12 1.46 4.56
C ILE A 56 -5.23 0.33 5.07
N GLU A 57 -4.02 0.64 5.54
CA GLU A 57 -3.10 -0.35 6.09
C GLU A 57 -3.69 -1.03 7.34
N GLU A 58 -4.27 -0.27 8.26
CA GLU A 58 -4.95 -0.81 9.45
C GLU A 58 -6.14 -1.72 9.07
N ILE A 59 -6.97 -1.32 8.11
CA ILE A 59 -8.11 -2.11 7.63
C ILE A 59 -7.63 -3.39 6.93
N SER A 60 -6.55 -3.32 6.16
CA SER A 60 -5.97 -4.48 5.49
C SER A 60 -5.34 -5.45 6.50
N ALA A 61 -4.67 -4.94 7.53
CA ALA A 61 -4.12 -5.76 8.62
C ALA A 61 -5.22 -6.45 9.44
N ASP A 62 -6.29 -5.75 9.80
CA ASP A 62 -7.45 -6.34 10.49
C ASP A 62 -8.12 -7.40 9.61
N PHE A 63 -8.32 -7.11 8.32
CA PHE A 63 -8.86 -8.08 7.37
C PHE A 63 -8.00 -9.34 7.34
N ARG A 64 -6.70 -9.19 7.14
CA ARG A 64 -5.75 -10.30 7.07
C ARG A 64 -5.81 -11.15 8.33
N TYR A 65 -5.80 -10.52 9.51
CA TYR A 65 -5.91 -11.21 10.79
C TYR A 65 -7.22 -12.02 10.91
N ARG A 66 -8.36 -11.42 10.57
CA ARG A 66 -9.67 -12.08 10.65
C ARG A 66 -9.80 -13.21 9.63
N CYS A 67 -9.23 -13.04 8.43
CA CYS A 67 -9.15 -14.10 7.42
C CYS A 67 -8.30 -15.27 7.92
N LEU A 68 -7.08 -15.01 8.41
CA LEU A 68 -6.18 -16.04 8.95
C LEU A 68 -6.83 -16.81 10.10
N ARG A 69 -7.56 -16.12 10.98
CA ARG A 69 -8.29 -16.76 12.08
C ARG A 69 -9.42 -17.68 11.61
N ALA A 70 -10.07 -17.37 10.49
CA ALA A 70 -11.20 -18.12 9.96
C ALA A 70 -10.78 -19.27 9.03
N ILE A 71 -9.77 -19.05 8.19
CA ILE A 71 -9.38 -19.95 7.09
C ILE A 71 -8.05 -20.65 7.36
N GLY A 72 -7.09 -19.97 8.01
CA GLY A 72 -5.80 -20.54 8.37
C GLY A 72 -4.75 -20.61 7.24
N ASP A 73 -5.06 -20.08 6.06
CA ASP A 73 -4.14 -20.06 4.91
C ASP A 73 -3.61 -18.65 4.65
N THR A 74 -2.30 -18.48 4.82
CA THR A 74 -1.64 -17.18 4.65
C THR A 74 -1.62 -16.70 3.21
N ALA A 75 -1.29 -17.56 2.24
CA ALA A 75 -1.19 -17.17 0.85
C ALA A 75 -2.55 -16.76 0.30
N TYR A 76 -3.57 -17.56 0.61
CA TYR A 76 -4.95 -17.26 0.25
C TYR A 76 -5.45 -15.96 0.89
N CYS A 77 -5.19 -15.76 2.19
CA CYS A 77 -5.63 -14.54 2.88
C CYS A 77 -4.90 -13.28 2.39
N ASP A 78 -3.60 -13.37 2.08
CA ASP A 78 -2.84 -12.25 1.52
C ASP A 78 -3.38 -11.88 0.13
N CYS A 79 -3.71 -12.87 -0.70
CA CYS A 79 -4.34 -12.65 -2.00
C CYS A 79 -5.73 -11.99 -1.87
N LEU A 80 -6.58 -12.45 -0.95
CA LEU A 80 -7.90 -11.87 -0.72
C LEU A 80 -7.82 -10.41 -0.25
N VAL A 81 -6.84 -10.06 0.58
CA VAL A 81 -6.63 -8.68 1.06
C VAL A 81 -6.29 -7.77 -0.11
N ASP A 82 -5.36 -8.19 -0.96
CA ASP A 82 -4.86 -7.42 -2.11
C ASP A 82 -5.96 -7.14 -3.14
N LYS A 83 -6.81 -8.13 -3.40
CA LYS A 83 -7.86 -8.08 -4.43
C LYS A 83 -9.23 -7.65 -3.90
N ARG A 84 -9.33 -7.24 -2.65
CA ARG A 84 -10.62 -6.90 -2.03
C ARG A 84 -11.26 -5.68 -2.70
N PRO A 85 -12.52 -5.76 -3.14
CA PRO A 85 -13.26 -4.57 -3.56
C PRO A 85 -13.47 -3.61 -2.39
N TYR A 86 -13.08 -2.34 -2.52
CA TYR A 86 -13.28 -1.32 -1.49
C TYR A 86 -14.77 -1.07 -1.14
N THR A 87 -15.68 -1.50 -2.01
CA THR A 87 -17.13 -1.36 -1.82
C THR A 87 -17.74 -2.41 -0.90
N LEU A 88 -17.01 -3.47 -0.55
CA LEU A 88 -17.51 -4.55 0.30
C LEU A 88 -16.87 -4.52 1.69
N ARG A 89 -17.70 -4.70 2.72
CA ARG A 89 -17.22 -4.92 4.09
C ARG A 89 -16.61 -6.32 4.24
N PHE A 90 -15.72 -6.48 5.21
CA PHE A 90 -15.05 -7.76 5.52
C PHE A 90 -16.04 -8.93 5.57
N GLU A 91 -17.10 -8.81 6.37
CA GLU A 91 -18.06 -9.88 6.64
C GLU A 91 -18.84 -10.28 5.39
N GLN A 92 -19.13 -9.31 4.52
CA GLN A 92 -19.80 -9.58 3.25
C GLN A 92 -18.88 -10.29 2.30
N TYR A 93 -17.65 -9.79 2.15
CA TYR A 93 -16.69 -10.36 1.22
C TYR A 93 -16.30 -11.80 1.60
N ILE A 94 -15.92 -12.03 2.86
CA ILE A 94 -15.62 -13.38 3.36
C ILE A 94 -16.86 -14.26 3.38
N GLY A 95 -18.01 -13.71 3.77
CA GLY A 95 -19.28 -14.44 3.77
C GLY A 95 -19.68 -14.93 2.37
N ILE A 96 -19.39 -14.15 1.33
CA ILE A 96 -19.61 -14.56 -0.06
C ILE A 96 -18.53 -15.57 -0.47
N SER A 97 -17.24 -15.27 -0.28
CA SER A 97 -16.15 -16.14 -0.74
C SER A 97 -16.16 -17.52 -0.10
N SER A 98 -16.67 -17.66 1.12
CA SER A 98 -16.71 -18.93 1.86
C SER A 98 -17.97 -19.78 1.63
N ARG A 99 -18.97 -19.26 0.92
CA ARG A 99 -20.25 -19.93 0.70
C ARG A 99 -20.45 -20.29 -0.75
N THR A 100 -21.26 -21.30 -0.99
CA THR A 100 -21.73 -21.74 -2.31
C THR A 100 -22.87 -20.85 -2.82
N ARG A 101 -23.16 -20.92 -4.13
CA ARG A 101 -24.26 -20.15 -4.75
C ARG A 101 -25.62 -20.46 -4.11
N SER A 102 -25.84 -21.73 -3.73
CA SER A 102 -27.08 -22.16 -3.08
C SER A 102 -27.24 -21.54 -1.69
N GLU A 103 -26.19 -21.51 -0.88
CA GLU A 103 -26.18 -20.90 0.46
C GLU A 103 -26.39 -19.38 0.44
N LEU A 104 -26.04 -18.73 -0.68
CA LEU A 104 -26.28 -17.30 -0.91
C LEU A 104 -27.64 -17.01 -1.54
N ALA A 105 -28.47 -18.03 -1.78
CA ALA A 105 -29.72 -17.92 -2.52
C ALA A 105 -29.55 -17.16 -3.85
N TYR A 106 -28.45 -17.44 -4.57
CA TYR A 106 -28.00 -16.71 -5.76
C TYR A 106 -29.11 -16.46 -6.80
N GLU A 107 -29.95 -17.47 -7.05
CA GLU A 107 -31.05 -17.39 -8.00
C GLU A 107 -32.14 -16.38 -7.60
N THR A 108 -32.24 -16.04 -6.31
CA THR A 108 -33.18 -15.02 -5.82
C THR A 108 -32.61 -13.61 -5.81
N LEU A 109 -31.30 -13.46 -6.02
CA LEU A 109 -30.64 -12.16 -6.07
C LEU A 109 -31.01 -11.43 -7.37
N GLY A 110 -31.19 -10.12 -7.28
CA GLY A 110 -31.26 -9.25 -8.46
C GLY A 110 -29.91 -9.19 -9.20
N ALA A 111 -29.92 -8.63 -10.42
CA ALA A 111 -28.74 -8.59 -11.31
C ALA A 111 -27.47 -8.04 -10.62
N HIS A 112 -27.60 -6.95 -9.86
CA HIS A 112 -26.47 -6.35 -9.14
C HIS A 112 -25.90 -7.28 -8.05
N GLY A 113 -26.77 -7.99 -7.31
CA GLY A 113 -26.32 -8.92 -6.27
C GLY A 113 -25.58 -10.11 -6.88
N ARG A 114 -26.04 -10.62 -8.01
CA ARG A 114 -25.36 -11.69 -8.75
C ARG A 114 -23.99 -11.25 -9.26
N ASP A 115 -23.89 -10.06 -9.85
CA ASP A 115 -22.62 -9.49 -10.31
C ASP A 115 -21.59 -9.36 -9.18
N ILE A 116 -22.02 -8.94 -7.99
CA ILE A 116 -21.14 -8.91 -6.81
C ILE A 116 -20.65 -10.33 -6.46
N VAL A 117 -21.55 -11.32 -6.41
CA VAL A 117 -21.17 -12.70 -6.06
C VAL A 117 -20.17 -13.27 -7.07
N GLU A 118 -20.41 -13.08 -8.37
CA GLU A 118 -19.50 -13.55 -9.43
C GLU A 118 -18.12 -12.91 -9.29
N LYS A 119 -18.04 -11.59 -9.12
CA LYS A 119 -16.74 -10.90 -8.93
C LYS A 119 -15.98 -11.41 -7.71
N VAL A 120 -16.67 -11.69 -6.62
CA VAL A 120 -16.03 -12.25 -5.42
C VAL A 120 -15.56 -13.68 -5.66
N TYR A 121 -16.31 -14.47 -6.44
CA TYR A 121 -15.91 -15.83 -6.80
C TYR A 121 -14.72 -15.85 -7.74
N ASP A 122 -14.66 -14.96 -8.72
CA ASP A 122 -13.50 -14.83 -9.60
C ASP A 122 -12.22 -14.60 -8.79
N VAL A 123 -12.28 -13.69 -7.81
CA VAL A 123 -11.14 -13.42 -6.91
C VAL A 123 -10.83 -14.62 -6.02
N ARG A 124 -11.85 -15.27 -5.44
CA ARG A 124 -11.67 -16.48 -4.64
C ARG A 124 -10.93 -17.55 -5.43
N ASP A 125 -11.41 -17.84 -6.64
CA ASP A 125 -10.89 -18.91 -7.47
C ASP A 125 -9.46 -18.60 -7.94
N GLU A 126 -9.16 -17.32 -8.23
CA GLU A 126 -7.79 -16.85 -8.47
C GLU A 126 -6.88 -17.06 -7.24
N CYS A 127 -7.37 -16.76 -6.04
CA CYS A 127 -6.60 -16.90 -4.81
C CYS A 127 -6.40 -18.35 -4.34
N VAL A 128 -7.29 -19.28 -4.70
CA VAL A 128 -7.10 -20.72 -4.42
C VAL A 128 -6.04 -21.34 -5.33
N GLY A 129 -5.82 -20.76 -6.52
CA GLY A 129 -4.84 -21.26 -7.49
C GLY A 129 -3.40 -20.79 -7.25
N ASN A 130 -3.16 -19.89 -6.30
CA ASN A 130 -1.84 -19.37 -5.89
C ASN A 130 -1.32 -20.10 -4.66
#